data_AF-A0A7S1Y0K5-F1
#
_entry.id   AF-A0A7S1Y0K5-F1
#
_cell.length_a   1.000
_cell.length_b   1.000
_cell.length_c   1.000
_cell.angle_alpha   90.00
_cell.angle_beta   90.00
_cell.angle_gamma   90.00
#
_symmetry.space_group_name_H-M   'P 1'
#
loop_
_entity.id
_entity.type
_entity.pdbx_description
1 polymer ?
#
loop_
_entity_poly.entity_id
_entity_poly.type
_entity_poly.pdbx_seq_one_letter_code
_entity_poly.pdbx_strand_id
1 'polypeptide(L)'
;MSAYVPYQVDYRVENKSRTIGFAKKKILFKFGIANKQALADGLTGSNCRGTEHEVVFVWSLKSGKRQIIVDNKEVHYSESGQNGWTADRTFQTHFTVNSPGSGMVRCHLISLPPDQNAPGGNKPFDIRIGGVSYFSFCKIYQLGTSAMIVRPSPTNASRGYSGMSSSTTSGGGSD
;
A
#
# COMPACT_ATOMS: atom_id res chain seq x y z
N MET A 1 -11.95 -15.26 13.19
CA MET A 1 -10.96 -14.61 12.30
C MET A 1 -11.10 -13.10 12.45
N SER A 2 -10.04 -12.37 12.80
CA SER A 2 -10.09 -10.90 12.73
C SER A 2 -10.17 -10.52 11.25
N ALA A 3 -11.26 -9.91 10.80
CA ALA A 3 -11.34 -9.33 9.45
C ALA A 3 -11.09 -7.83 9.56
N TYR A 4 -10.53 -7.21 8.53
CA TYR A 4 -10.44 -5.76 8.44
C TYR A 4 -11.07 -5.30 7.13
N VAL A 5 -11.72 -4.14 7.18
CA VAL A 5 -12.43 -3.57 6.03
C VAL A 5 -11.78 -2.21 5.74
N PRO A 6 -10.78 -2.15 4.85
CA PRO A 6 -10.15 -0.90 4.49
C PRO A 6 -11.05 -0.10 3.53
N TYR A 7 -11.09 1.21 3.70
CA TYR A 7 -11.83 2.11 2.83
C TYR A 7 -11.02 3.33 2.40
N GLN A 8 -11.36 3.87 1.23
CA GLN A 8 -10.76 5.06 0.63
C GLN A 8 -11.37 6.31 1.23
N VAL A 9 -10.52 7.29 1.56
CA VAL A 9 -10.94 8.61 2.01
C VAL A 9 -10.51 9.67 1.00
N ASP A 10 -9.21 9.73 0.68
CA ASP A 10 -8.66 10.69 -0.27
C ASP A 10 -7.37 10.18 -0.93
N TYR A 11 -7.14 10.57 -2.18
CA TYR A 11 -5.90 10.31 -2.92
C TYR A 11 -5.54 11.53 -3.75
N ARG A 12 -4.32 12.07 -3.53
CA ARG A 12 -3.84 13.24 -4.26
C ARG A 12 -2.39 13.07 -4.69
N VAL A 13 -2.07 13.61 -5.85
CA VAL A 13 -0.71 13.72 -6.37
C VAL A 13 -0.47 15.16 -6.76
N GLU A 14 0.49 15.80 -6.10
CA GLU A 14 0.84 17.20 -6.32
C GLU A 14 2.29 17.30 -6.81
N ASN A 15 2.51 18.08 -7.86
CA ASN A 15 3.86 18.49 -8.26
C ASN A 15 4.28 19.70 -7.41
N LYS A 16 5.43 19.63 -6.77
CA LYS A 16 5.96 20.70 -5.90
C LYS A 16 7.08 21.52 -6.55
N SER A 17 7.51 21.20 -7.77
CA SER A 17 8.57 21.93 -8.48
C SER A 17 8.02 23.09 -9.32
N ARG A 18 8.61 24.29 -9.16
CA ARG A 18 8.22 25.51 -9.89
C ARG A 18 8.65 25.57 -11.36
N THR A 19 9.79 24.97 -11.71
CA THR A 19 10.45 25.25 -13.01
C THR A 19 10.49 24.06 -13.97
N ILE A 20 10.37 22.82 -13.46
CA ILE A 20 10.28 21.60 -14.27
C ILE A 20 9.27 20.69 -13.56
N GLY A 21 8.07 20.55 -14.11
CA GLY A 21 6.86 20.00 -13.47
C GLY A 21 6.91 18.56 -12.93
N PHE A 22 8.06 17.88 -12.97
CA PHE A 22 8.20 16.47 -12.61
C PHE A 22 9.27 16.19 -11.54
N ALA A 23 10.05 17.17 -11.11
CA ALA A 23 11.23 16.92 -10.29
C ALA A 23 10.93 16.59 -8.81
N LYS A 24 9.80 17.05 -8.26
CA LYS A 24 9.40 16.73 -6.88
C LYS A 24 7.89 16.49 -6.81
N LYS A 25 7.49 15.34 -6.27
CA LYS A 25 6.09 14.97 -6.06
C LYS A 25 5.78 14.84 -4.58
N LYS A 26 4.57 15.24 -4.20
CA LYS A 26 3.92 14.94 -2.91
C LYS A 26 2.69 14.09 -3.21
N ILE A 27 2.66 12.88 -2.69
CA ILE A 27 1.57 11.93 -2.85
C ILE A 27 0.91 11.78 -1.49
N LEU A 28 -0.41 11.93 -1.44
CA LEU A 28 -1.22 11.74 -0.24
C LEU A 28 -2.15 10.55 -0.47
N PHE A 29 -2.13 9.63 0.48
CA PHE A 29 -3.14 8.60 0.66
C PHE A 29 -3.81 8.82 2.01
N LYS A 30 -5.12 8.96 2.01
CA LYS A 30 -5.95 8.88 3.21
C LYS A 30 -6.88 7.69 3.08
N PHE A 31 -6.78 6.79 4.04
CA PHE A 31 -7.62 5.59 4.12
C PHE A 31 -8.08 5.38 5.55
N GLY A 32 -9.09 4.56 5.74
CA GLY A 32 -9.47 4.11 7.07
C GLY A 32 -9.73 2.62 7.15
N ILE A 33 -9.95 2.16 8.38
CA ILE A 33 -10.37 0.80 8.69
C ILE A 33 -11.71 0.91 9.40
N ALA A 34 -12.73 0.22 8.90
CA ALA A 34 -14.10 0.35 9.39
C ALA A 34 -14.23 -0.05 10.87
N ASN A 35 -15.15 0.60 11.57
CA ASN A 35 -15.49 0.26 12.94
C ASN A 35 -16.27 -1.08 12.96
N LYS A 36 -15.66 -2.11 13.55
CA LYS A 36 -16.24 -3.46 13.62
C LYS A 36 -17.55 -3.50 14.39
N GLN A 37 -17.67 -2.72 15.46
CA GLN A 37 -18.89 -2.69 16.27
C GLN A 37 -20.04 -2.08 15.48
N ALA A 38 -19.81 -0.92 14.85
CA ALA A 38 -20.81 -0.29 13.99
C ALA A 38 -21.29 -1.21 12.84
N LEU A 39 -20.38 -1.99 12.27
CA LEU A 39 -20.74 -3.00 11.27
C LEU A 39 -21.58 -4.14 11.88
N ALA A 40 -21.24 -4.61 13.07
CA ALA A 40 -22.00 -5.63 13.78
C ALA A 40 -23.41 -5.15 14.18
N ASP A 41 -23.55 -3.85 14.47
CA ASP A 41 -24.81 -3.19 14.79
C ASP A 41 -25.67 -2.92 13.55
N GLY A 42 -25.22 -3.31 12.35
CA GLY A 42 -25.96 -3.12 11.10
C GLY A 42 -25.97 -1.67 10.59
N LEU A 43 -25.08 -0.81 11.11
CA LEU A 43 -24.93 0.55 10.59
C LEU A 43 -24.32 0.53 9.19
N THR A 44 -24.45 1.63 8.46
CA THR A 44 -23.97 1.75 7.09
C THR A 44 -23.27 3.09 6.82
N GLY A 45 -22.48 3.13 5.74
CA GLY A 45 -21.88 4.35 5.24
C GLY A 45 -20.93 5.02 6.23
N SER A 46 -21.11 6.32 6.44
CA SER A 46 -20.31 7.11 7.39
C SER A 46 -20.46 6.66 8.84
N ASN A 47 -21.55 5.98 9.20
CA ASN A 47 -21.75 5.47 10.55
C ASN A 47 -20.82 4.28 10.86
N CYS A 48 -20.25 3.64 9.84
CA CYS A 48 -19.23 2.59 9.98
C CYS A 48 -17.80 3.13 9.97
N ARG A 49 -17.60 4.46 9.91
CA ARG A 49 -16.28 5.07 9.89
C ARG A 49 -15.50 4.67 11.15
N GLY A 50 -14.34 4.06 10.95
CA GLY A 50 -13.41 3.76 12.04
C GLY A 50 -12.18 4.65 11.99
N THR A 51 -11.03 4.11 12.33
CA THR A 51 -9.78 4.88 12.40
C THR A 51 -9.33 5.25 10.99
N GLU A 52 -8.80 6.46 10.83
CA GLU A 52 -8.26 6.95 9.56
C GLU A 52 -6.79 7.30 9.71
N HIS A 53 -6.05 7.04 8.64
CA HIS A 53 -4.62 7.25 8.57
C HIS A 53 -4.30 8.10 7.35
N GLU A 54 -3.35 9.01 7.52
CA GLU A 54 -2.79 9.81 6.45
C GLU A 54 -1.36 9.36 6.19
N VAL A 55 -1.06 9.02 4.93
CA VAL A 55 0.28 8.72 4.45
C VAL A 55 0.67 9.75 3.41
N VAL A 56 1.74 10.49 3.69
CA VAL A 56 2.34 11.45 2.78
C VAL A 56 3.68 10.90 2.31
N PHE A 57 3.80 10.67 1.01
CA PHE A 57 5.05 10.31 0.36
C PHE A 57 5.59 11.49 -0.44
N VAL A 58 6.78 11.96 -0.09
CA VAL A 58 7.47 13.02 -0.82
C VAL A 58 8.67 12.42 -1.54
N TRP A 59 8.76 12.66 -2.85
CA TRP A 59 9.87 12.17 -3.66
C TRP A 59 10.43 13.26 -4.55
N SER A 60 11.73 13.52 -4.40
CA SER A 60 12.53 14.36 -5.28
C SER A 60 13.32 13.49 -6.24
N LEU A 61 12.97 13.53 -7.53
CA LEU A 61 13.72 12.85 -8.60
C LEU A 61 15.10 13.49 -8.80
N LYS A 62 15.23 14.80 -8.56
CA LYS A 62 16.50 15.51 -8.75
C LYS A 62 17.57 15.06 -7.75
N SER A 63 17.18 14.85 -6.50
CA SER A 63 18.12 14.55 -5.40
C SER A 63 18.01 13.12 -4.89
N GLY A 64 17.16 12.27 -5.48
CA GLY A 64 16.88 10.91 -4.97
C GLY A 64 16.22 10.86 -3.59
N LYS A 65 15.88 12.01 -2.97
CA LYS A 65 15.34 12.10 -1.61
C LYS A 65 13.91 11.59 -1.56
N ARG A 66 13.64 10.70 -0.60
CA ARG A 66 12.35 10.05 -0.35
C ARG A 66 12.02 10.17 1.13
N GLN A 67 10.81 10.64 1.41
CA GLN A 67 10.33 10.81 2.78
C GLN A 67 8.91 10.24 2.87
N ILE A 68 8.63 9.46 3.91
CA ILE A 68 7.28 8.99 4.23
C ILE A 68 6.91 9.49 5.62
N ILE A 69 5.77 10.16 5.67
CA ILE A 69 5.16 10.67 6.89
C ILE A 69 3.82 9.94 7.05
N VAL A 70 3.58 9.38 8.23
CA VAL A 70 2.36 8.67 8.60
C VAL A 70 1.80 9.34 9.83
N ASP A 71 0.57 9.82 9.77
CA ASP A 71 -0.10 10.50 10.88
C ASP A 71 0.78 11.59 11.53
N ASN A 72 1.40 12.43 10.69
CA ASN A 72 2.34 13.50 11.05
C ASN A 72 3.68 13.04 11.67
N LYS A 73 4.00 11.75 11.63
CA LYS A 73 5.29 11.21 12.08
C LYS A 73 6.10 10.69 10.91
N GLU A 74 7.36 11.11 10.80
CA GLU A 74 8.26 10.53 9.81
C GLU A 74 8.54 9.07 10.16
N VAL A 75 8.30 8.16 9.22
CA VAL A 75 8.56 6.72 9.38
C VAL A 75 9.65 6.20 8.44
N HIS A 76 10.00 7.00 7.43
CA HIS A 76 11.04 6.64 6.47
C HIS A 76 11.67 7.90 5.90
N TYR A 77 13.01 7.92 5.88
CA TYR A 77 13.80 8.84 5.10
C TYR A 77 14.88 8.05 4.36
N SER A 78 15.10 8.35 3.08
CA SER A 78 16.22 7.80 2.33
C SER A 78 16.65 8.73 1.21
N GLU A 79 17.90 8.62 0.80
CA GLU A 79 18.47 9.33 -0.32
C GLU A 79 19.31 8.32 -1.10
N SER A 80 18.99 8.10 -2.37
CA SER A 80 19.89 7.32 -3.22
C SER A 80 21.00 8.24 -3.72
N GLY A 81 22.26 7.84 -3.53
CA GLY A 81 23.43 8.59 -4.02
C GLY A 81 23.54 8.61 -5.55
N GLN A 82 22.62 7.95 -6.27
CA GLN A 82 22.50 8.02 -7.73
C GLN A 82 21.50 9.10 -8.14
N ASN A 83 22.05 10.22 -8.59
CA ASN A 83 21.30 11.28 -9.27
C ASN A 83 20.84 10.78 -10.65
N GLY A 84 19.54 10.76 -10.94
CA GLY A 84 19.07 10.55 -12.31
C GLY A 84 17.70 9.88 -12.43
N TRP A 85 16.99 10.25 -13.49
CA TRP A 85 15.67 9.76 -13.90
C TRP A 85 15.61 8.26 -14.24
N THR A 86 16.74 7.54 -14.17
CA THR A 86 16.96 6.25 -14.82
C THR A 86 17.31 5.08 -13.89
N ALA A 87 17.78 5.30 -12.66
CA ALA A 87 18.16 4.19 -11.76
C ALA A 87 17.03 3.71 -10.84
N ASP A 88 16.27 4.64 -10.25
CA ASP A 88 15.26 4.29 -9.24
C ASP A 88 13.82 4.56 -9.73
N ARG A 89 13.43 3.96 -10.86
CA ARG A 89 12.04 4.10 -11.35
C ARG A 89 11.02 3.45 -10.42
N THR A 90 11.46 2.51 -9.58
CA THR A 90 10.65 1.79 -8.61
C THR A 90 11.17 2.04 -7.21
N PHE A 91 10.27 2.31 -6.28
CA PHE A 91 10.56 2.38 -4.86
C PHE A 91 9.50 1.58 -4.12
N GLN A 92 9.93 0.74 -3.20
CA GLN A 92 9.05 -0.08 -2.38
C GLN A 92 9.53 -0.05 -0.94
N THR A 93 8.61 0.14 -0.01
CA THR A 93 8.91 0.02 1.42
C THR A 93 7.68 -0.37 2.21
N HIS A 94 7.91 -0.89 3.42
CA HIS A 94 6.86 -1.26 4.34
C HIS A 94 6.95 -0.43 5.60
N PHE A 95 5.79 -0.09 6.14
CA PHE A 95 5.65 0.53 7.46
C PHE A 95 4.38 0.00 8.10
N THR A 96 4.20 0.27 9.40
CA THR A 96 3.00 -0.14 10.14
C THR A 96 2.21 1.07 10.59
N VAL A 97 0.88 0.96 10.54
CA VAL A 97 -0.05 1.93 11.12
C VAL A 97 -0.77 1.30 12.31
N ASN A 98 -0.99 2.09 13.36
CA ASN A 98 -1.75 1.64 14.51
C ASN A 98 -3.24 1.96 14.33
N SER A 99 -4.07 0.94 14.21
CA SER A 99 -5.52 1.10 14.17
C SER A 99 -6.14 0.52 15.45
N PRO A 100 -6.56 1.38 16.40
CA PRO A 100 -7.36 0.95 17.54
C PRO A 100 -8.50 -0.01 17.13
N GLY A 101 -8.59 -1.17 17.80
CA GLY A 101 -9.57 -2.24 17.49
C GLY A 101 -9.19 -3.18 16.35
N SER A 102 -8.18 -2.83 15.53
CA SER A 102 -7.64 -3.69 14.46
C SER A 102 -6.18 -4.07 14.65
N GLY A 103 -5.45 -3.38 15.54
CA GLY A 103 -4.04 -3.63 15.85
C GLY A 103 -3.08 -2.95 14.88
N MET A 104 -1.85 -3.49 14.78
CA MET A 104 -0.86 -3.04 13.80
C MET A 104 -1.23 -3.54 12.41
N VAL A 105 -1.33 -2.62 11.46
CA VAL A 105 -1.60 -2.93 10.05
C VAL A 105 -0.36 -2.63 9.23
N ARG A 106 0.16 -3.64 8.51
CA ARG A 106 1.30 -3.48 7.61
C ARG A 106 0.84 -2.88 6.28
N CYS A 107 1.43 -1.74 5.95
CA CYS A 107 1.27 -1.06 4.67
C CYS A 107 2.49 -1.34 3.79
N HIS A 108 2.27 -1.51 2.49
CA HIS A 108 3.29 -1.63 1.47
C HIS A 108 3.13 -0.49 0.48
N LEU A 109 4.02 0.50 0.51
CA LEU A 109 4.02 1.59 -0.45
C LEU A 109 4.87 1.20 -1.65
N ILE A 110 4.29 1.38 -2.85
CA ILE A 110 4.89 1.01 -4.12
C ILE A 110 4.85 2.22 -5.04
N SER A 111 5.98 2.55 -5.64
CA SER A 111 6.03 3.36 -6.85
C SER A 111 6.45 2.53 -8.05
N LEU A 112 5.75 2.71 -9.16
CA LEU A 112 6.05 2.07 -10.44
C LEU A 112 6.31 3.15 -11.49
N PRO A 113 7.18 2.88 -12.48
CA PRO A 113 7.25 3.71 -13.66
C PRO A 113 5.87 3.83 -14.31
N PRO A 114 5.52 5.01 -14.86
CA PRO A 114 4.29 5.15 -15.63
C PRO A 114 4.31 4.16 -16.79
N ASP A 115 3.32 3.26 -16.83
CA ASP A 115 3.07 2.41 -17.99
C ASP A 115 2.00 3.10 -18.85
N GLN A 116 2.43 3.57 -20.02
CA GLN A 116 1.56 4.25 -20.99
C GLN A 116 0.64 3.28 -21.73
N ASN A 117 0.96 1.98 -21.72
CA ASN A 117 0.23 0.95 -22.45
C ASN A 117 -0.77 0.18 -21.57
N ALA A 118 -0.74 0.39 -20.25
CA ALA A 118 -1.67 -0.25 -19.33
C ALA A 118 -3.11 0.26 -19.53
N PRO A 119 -4.10 -0.62 -19.79
CA PRO A 119 -5.50 -0.23 -19.87
C PRO A 119 -5.95 0.48 -18.58
N GLY A 120 -6.45 1.71 -18.70
CA GLY A 120 -6.87 2.54 -17.55
C GLY A 120 -5.76 3.37 -16.89
N GLY A 121 -4.52 3.29 -17.41
CA GLY A 121 -3.34 3.99 -16.93
C GLY A 121 -2.85 3.44 -15.59
N ASN A 122 -1.60 2.97 -15.52
CA ASN A 122 -1.04 2.53 -14.25
C ASN A 122 -0.97 3.71 -13.28
N LYS A 123 -1.54 3.53 -12.07
CA LYS A 123 -1.34 4.47 -10.97
C LYS A 123 0.12 4.34 -10.54
N PRO A 124 0.97 5.38 -10.73
CA PRO A 124 2.41 5.26 -10.49
C PRO A 124 2.74 5.14 -8.99
N PHE A 125 1.74 5.33 -8.12
CA PHE A 125 1.85 5.20 -6.68
C PHE A 125 0.66 4.42 -6.16
N ASP A 126 0.93 3.43 -5.32
CA ASP A 126 -0.07 2.60 -4.66
C ASP A 126 0.35 2.35 -3.20
N ILE A 127 -0.64 2.21 -2.31
CA ILE A 127 -0.43 1.65 -0.97
C ILE A 127 -1.25 0.38 -0.90
N ARG A 128 -0.61 -0.70 -0.47
CA ARG A 128 -1.28 -1.97 -0.25
C ARG A 128 -1.38 -2.31 1.22
N ILE A 129 -2.55 -2.80 1.62
CA ILE A 129 -2.78 -3.36 2.96
C ILE A 129 -3.14 -4.83 2.79
N GLY A 130 -2.36 -5.72 3.41
CA GLY A 130 -2.52 -7.17 3.21
C GLY A 130 -2.52 -7.59 1.74
N GLY A 131 -1.70 -6.94 0.90
CA GLY A 131 -1.60 -7.22 -0.53
C GLY A 131 -2.64 -6.53 -1.42
N VAL A 132 -3.60 -5.81 -0.84
CA VAL A 132 -4.71 -5.18 -1.57
C VAL A 132 -4.39 -3.73 -1.87
N SER A 133 -4.50 -3.32 -3.14
CA SER A 133 -4.34 -1.93 -3.56
C SER A 133 -5.37 -0.99 -2.91
N TYR A 134 -4.91 0.21 -2.57
CA TYR A 134 -5.74 1.33 -2.14
C TYR A 134 -6.93 1.54 -3.09
N PHE A 135 -6.69 1.44 -4.40
CA PHE A 135 -7.73 1.68 -5.40
C PHE A 135 -8.81 0.59 -5.42
N SER A 136 -8.55 -0.56 -4.78
CA SER A 136 -9.51 -1.64 -4.58
C SER A 136 -10.16 -1.64 -3.20
N PHE A 137 -9.87 -0.65 -2.34
CA PHE A 137 -10.57 -0.50 -1.06
C PHE A 137 -12.03 -0.08 -1.26
N CYS A 138 -12.88 -0.35 -0.27
CA CYS A 138 -14.26 0.10 -0.28
C CYS A 138 -14.30 1.64 -0.34
N LYS A 139 -15.36 2.21 -0.92
CA LYS A 139 -15.73 3.60 -0.66
C LYS A 139 -16.49 3.68 0.65
N ILE A 140 -16.45 4.82 1.33
CA ILE A 140 -17.12 4.99 2.63
C ILE A 140 -18.61 4.64 2.58
N TYR A 141 -19.32 5.01 1.50
CA TYR A 141 -20.74 4.72 1.32
C TYR A 141 -21.06 3.23 1.11
N GLN A 142 -20.05 2.40 0.82
CA GLN A 142 -20.23 0.96 0.65
C GLN A 142 -20.17 0.20 1.97
N LEU A 143 -19.68 0.82 3.05
CA LEU A 143 -19.54 0.15 4.35
C LEU A 143 -20.91 -0.27 4.90
N GLY A 144 -20.99 -1.48 5.45
CA GLY A 144 -22.22 -2.07 6.00
C GLY A 144 -23.25 -2.50 4.95
N THR A 145 -22.95 -2.34 3.65
CA THR A 145 -23.86 -2.73 2.56
C THR A 145 -23.44 -4.05 1.92
N SER A 146 -24.27 -4.61 1.03
CA SER A 146 -23.92 -5.78 0.21
C SER A 146 -22.76 -5.53 -0.75
N ALA A 147 -22.44 -4.26 -1.06
CA ALA A 147 -21.28 -3.88 -1.87
C ALA A 147 -19.97 -3.84 -1.08
N MET A 148 -20.01 -4.05 0.26
CA MET A 148 -18.83 -4.05 1.11
C MET A 148 -17.96 -5.27 0.85
N ILE A 149 -16.68 -5.05 0.55
CA ILE A 149 -15.69 -6.12 0.40
C ILE A 149 -15.00 -6.35 1.76
N VAL A 150 -15.33 -7.47 2.41
CA VAL A 150 -14.68 -7.91 3.66
C VAL A 150 -13.41 -8.69 3.32
N ARG A 151 -12.31 -8.40 4.03
CA ARG A 151 -11.02 -9.05 3.77
C ARG A 151 -10.54 -9.81 5.00
N PRO A 152 -10.04 -11.05 4.84
CA PRO A 152 -9.45 -11.78 5.95
C PRO A 152 -8.19 -11.06 6.43
N SER A 153 -7.97 -10.95 7.74
CA SER A 153 -6.64 -10.58 8.24
C SER A 153 -5.65 -11.64 7.78
N PRO A 154 -4.45 -11.27 7.32
CA PRO A 154 -3.37 -12.22 7.28
C PRO A 154 -3.19 -12.73 8.71
N THR A 155 -3.59 -13.97 8.96
CA THR A 155 -3.05 -14.72 10.09
C THR A 155 -1.54 -14.79 9.86
N ASN A 156 -0.75 -14.75 10.94
CA ASN A 156 0.63 -15.25 10.90
C ASN A 156 0.57 -16.72 10.49
N ALA A 157 0.42 -17.00 9.19
CA ALA A 157 0.72 -18.29 8.63
C ALA A 157 2.23 -18.44 8.81
N SER A 158 2.59 -19.16 9.87
CA SER A 158 3.93 -19.69 10.06
C SER A 158 4.45 -20.25 8.75
N ARG A 159 5.65 -19.81 8.35
CA ARG A 159 6.67 -20.56 7.62
C ARG A 159 6.17 -21.89 6.99
N GLY A 160 5.95 -21.85 5.69
CA GLY A 160 5.81 -23.05 4.86
C GLY A 160 6.64 -22.89 3.59
N TYR A 161 7.91 -22.48 3.71
CA TYR A 161 8.86 -22.68 2.62
C TYR A 161 9.27 -24.15 2.70
N SER A 162 8.41 -25.03 2.17
CA SER A 162 8.80 -26.41 1.88
C SER A 162 9.88 -26.32 0.81
N GLY A 163 11.12 -26.54 1.22
CA GLY A 163 12.26 -26.65 0.34
C GLY A 163 11.94 -27.65 -0.76
N MET A 164 11.89 -27.16 -1.99
CA MET A 164 11.90 -27.99 -3.18
C MET A 164 13.31 -28.58 -3.28
N SER A 165 13.50 -29.74 -2.66
CA SER A 165 14.68 -30.56 -2.85
C SER A 165 14.62 -31.11 -4.26
N SER A 166 15.45 -30.56 -5.14
CA SER A 166 15.71 -31.15 -6.45
C SER A 166 16.49 -32.45 -6.24
N SER A 167 15.80 -33.58 -6.28
CA SER A 167 16.41 -34.89 -6.43
C SER A 167 17.01 -35.00 -7.84
N THR A 168 18.31 -34.80 -7.94
CA THR A 168 19.08 -35.10 -9.15
C THR A 168 19.22 -36.62 -9.26
N THR A 169 18.42 -37.24 -10.12
CA THR A 169 18.59 -38.64 -10.51
C THR A 169 19.69 -38.70 -11.58
N SER A 170 20.93 -39.01 -11.17
CA SER A 170 21.99 -39.41 -12.09
C SER A 170 21.88 -40.93 -12.33
N GLY A 171 21.22 -41.30 -13.43
CA GLY A 171 21.24 -42.67 -13.94
C GLY A 171 22.56 -42.93 -14.65
N GLY A 172 23.35 -43.86 -14.13
CA GLY A 172 24.48 -44.46 -14.82
C GLY A 172 23.95 -45.48 -15.84
N GLY A 173 24.42 -45.37 -17.08
CA GLY A 173 24.23 -46.34 -18.15
C GLY A 173 25.55 -46.52 -18.86
N SER A 174 26.17 -47.67 -18.61
CA SER A 174 27.33 -48.23 -19.28
C SER A 174 26.99 -48.66 -20.70
N ASP A 175 27.94 -48.45 -21.62
CA ASP A 175 28.37 -49.40 -22.65
C ASP A 175 29.87 -49.16 -22.93
#